data_AF-A0A8T2B4S3-F1
#
_entry.id   AF-A0A8T2B4S3-F1
#
_cell.length_a   1.000
_cell.length_b   1.000
_cell.length_c   1.000
_cell.angle_alpha   90.00
_cell.angle_beta   90.00
_cell.angle_gamma   90.00
#
_symmetry.space_group_name_H-M   'P 1'
#
loop_
_entity.id
_entity.type
_entity.pdbx_description
1 polymer ?
#
loop_
_entity_poly.entity_id
_entity_poly.type
_entity_poly.pdbx_seq_one_letter_code
_entity_poly.pdbx_strand_id
1 'polypeptide(L)'
;MASPANFQLSRPKFNLLTNLERKSPQNHSFTLLFRDQAKSTPTRFPTIRASSSSSPSNHKPSLLKTTFISLTAAAALFSASSYFVYKRAAMTPVAVVEETLEILSNDVKALSLLTEIKFKSDRHEQAIEVLDRLIKIEPDERKWPAMKARILSYHGKSELAIEAFEGILEKDPIRVDAYHYLVMENYNSKPKLTELEKRINKVIRRCKKEKKTKEIRSFRMLIAQIKVIEGNSDEAIRICEELVKDDSEDFTIYLFQGIVYALMNKEEEAAKQFEQVARVMPMNHPSRETATTSNEWRIIVAYDNIYCYLLTFARLSMPNIYCYLLTFARLSMPSLFSKFGK
;
A
#
# COMPACT_ATOMS: atom_id res chain seq x y z
N MET A 1 -23.64 10.59 -29.38
CA MET A 1 -23.27 11.48 -28.26
C MET A 1 -24.41 11.42 -27.24
N ALA A 2 -24.21 10.78 -26.10
CA ALA A 2 -25.20 10.70 -25.02
C ALA A 2 -24.49 11.03 -23.70
N SER A 3 -25.07 11.98 -22.97
CA SER A 3 -24.57 12.64 -21.75
C SER A 3 -24.55 11.69 -20.54
N PRO A 4 -23.59 11.81 -19.61
CA PRO A 4 -23.68 11.12 -18.33
C PRO A 4 -24.76 11.75 -17.44
N ALA A 5 -25.53 10.89 -16.77
CA ALA A 5 -26.63 11.27 -15.89
C ALA A 5 -26.09 11.93 -14.60
N ASN A 6 -26.62 13.12 -14.29
CA ASN A 6 -26.39 13.83 -13.05
C ASN A 6 -27.11 13.14 -11.88
N PHE A 7 -26.35 12.51 -10.98
CA PHE A 7 -26.86 12.13 -9.65
C PHE A 7 -26.78 13.36 -8.73
N GLN A 8 -27.91 14.01 -8.47
CA GLN A 8 -28.04 14.94 -7.35
C GLN A 8 -28.50 14.15 -6.11
N LEU A 9 -27.59 13.95 -5.16
CA LEU A 9 -27.89 13.42 -3.83
C LEU A 9 -28.18 14.58 -2.88
N SER A 10 -29.43 14.69 -2.45
CA SER A 10 -29.86 15.57 -1.36
C SER A 10 -29.28 15.06 -0.03
N ARG A 11 -28.65 15.96 0.73
CA ARG A 11 -28.10 15.65 2.07
C ARG A 11 -29.23 15.37 3.07
N PRO A 12 -29.20 14.27 3.83
CA PRO A 12 -30.07 14.14 5.00
C PRO A 12 -29.57 15.05 6.12
N LYS A 13 -30.47 15.88 6.69
CA LYS A 13 -30.24 16.64 7.93
C LYS A 13 -30.57 15.73 9.11
N PHE A 14 -29.56 15.35 9.89
CA PHE A 14 -29.77 14.75 11.21
C PHE A 14 -29.89 15.86 12.26
N ASN A 15 -31.06 16.03 12.86
CA ASN A 15 -31.26 16.82 14.06
C ASN A 15 -31.26 15.89 15.27
N LEU A 16 -30.12 15.78 15.95
CA LEU A 16 -30.02 15.16 17.27
C LEU A 16 -29.68 16.25 18.28
N LEU A 17 -30.70 16.69 19.01
CA LEU A 17 -30.60 17.61 20.14
C LEU A 17 -30.05 16.85 21.35
N THR A 18 -28.81 17.14 21.74
CA THR A 18 -28.27 16.73 23.04
C THR A 18 -27.89 17.98 23.83
N ASN A 19 -28.75 18.32 24.80
CA ASN A 19 -28.51 19.32 25.83
C ASN A 19 -27.43 18.82 26.80
N LEU A 20 -26.26 19.46 26.80
CA LEU A 20 -25.27 19.33 27.88
C LEU A 20 -24.71 20.73 28.20
N GLU A 21 -25.29 21.36 29.22
CA GLU A 21 -24.67 22.48 29.92
C GLU A 21 -23.48 21.97 30.75
N ARG A 22 -22.27 22.54 30.54
CA ARG A 22 -21.45 23.13 31.62
C ARG A 22 -20.10 23.69 31.14
N LYS A 23 -19.96 25.00 31.40
CA LYS A 23 -18.83 25.75 32.00
C LYS A 23 -17.42 25.66 31.38
N SER A 24 -17.03 26.78 30.76
CA SER A 24 -15.64 27.20 30.47
C SER A 24 -14.78 27.33 31.73
N PRO A 25 -13.45 27.28 31.59
CA PRO A 25 -12.72 28.54 31.70
C PRO A 25 -11.51 28.73 30.75
N GLN A 26 -11.39 29.98 30.29
CA GLN A 26 -10.21 30.83 30.15
C GLN A 26 -9.07 30.50 29.17
N ASN A 27 -8.98 31.41 28.18
CA ASN A 27 -7.88 31.69 27.27
C ASN A 27 -6.58 32.07 27.99
N HIS A 28 -5.45 31.56 27.49
CA HIS A 28 -4.20 32.31 27.48
C HIS A 28 -3.58 32.29 26.08
N SER A 29 -3.68 33.45 25.43
CA SER A 29 -2.99 33.86 24.22
C SER A 29 -1.50 34.02 24.50
N PHE A 30 -0.63 33.50 23.63
CA PHE A 30 0.77 33.89 23.58
C PHE A 30 1.12 34.58 22.25
N THR A 31 1.76 35.72 22.45
CA THR A 31 2.01 36.83 21.54
C THR A 31 3.16 36.54 20.58
N LEU A 32 2.95 36.86 19.31
CA LEU A 32 4.00 37.00 18.30
C LEU A 32 5.00 38.09 18.71
N LEU A 33 6.27 37.73 18.89
CA LEU A 33 7.36 38.70 18.95
C LEU A 33 8.21 38.58 17.67
N PHE A 34 8.02 39.57 16.80
CA PHE A 34 8.98 39.95 15.77
C PHE A 34 10.30 40.35 16.43
N ARG A 35 11.42 39.80 15.95
CA ARG A 35 12.75 40.36 16.20
C ARG A 35 13.47 40.55 14.89
N ASP A 36 13.57 41.83 14.53
CA ASP A 36 14.41 42.39 13.50
C ASP A 36 15.88 42.27 13.93
N GLN A 37 16.74 41.76 13.05
CA GLN A 37 18.18 42.06 13.09
C GLN A 37 18.83 41.85 11.72
N ALA A 38 18.77 42.91 10.93
CA ALA A 38 19.75 43.20 9.90
C ALA A 38 21.16 43.31 10.52
N LYS A 39 22.13 42.56 9.98
CA LYS A 39 23.55 42.93 9.79
C LYS A 39 24.30 41.79 9.10
N SER A 40 24.36 41.88 7.78
CA SER A 40 25.26 41.12 6.93
C SER A 40 26.70 41.64 7.07
N THR A 41 27.66 40.76 7.37
CA THR A 41 29.10 41.02 7.20
C THR A 41 29.58 40.23 5.98
N PRO A 42 30.28 40.85 5.00
CA PRO A 42 30.71 40.16 3.79
C PRO A 42 32.02 39.40 4.04
N THR A 43 31.99 38.09 3.86
CA THR A 43 33.16 37.21 3.87
C THR A 43 33.97 37.43 2.58
N ARG A 44 35.19 37.94 2.70
CA ARG A 44 36.16 38.07 1.59
C ARG A 44 36.64 36.66 1.16
N PHE A 45 36.40 36.31 -0.10
CA PHE A 45 37.11 35.20 -0.76
C PHE A 45 38.54 35.62 -1.10
N PRO A 46 39.58 34.81 -0.82
CA PRO A 46 40.92 35.09 -1.32
C PRO A 46 41.01 34.71 -2.80
N THR A 47 41.29 35.71 -3.64
CA THR A 47 41.63 35.54 -5.05
C THR A 47 42.98 34.84 -5.18
N ILE A 48 43.00 33.59 -5.68
CA ILE A 48 44.23 32.88 -6.02
C ILE A 48 44.79 33.52 -7.29
N ARG A 49 45.90 34.26 -7.16
CA ARG A 49 46.67 34.79 -8.30
C ARG A 49 47.66 33.72 -8.75
N ALA A 50 47.47 33.17 -9.94
CA ALA A 50 48.44 32.30 -10.58
C ALA A 50 49.63 33.14 -11.05
N SER A 51 50.80 32.92 -10.45
CA SER A 51 52.07 33.45 -10.95
C SER A 51 52.82 32.32 -11.65
N SER A 52 52.89 32.39 -12.97
CA SER A 52 53.77 31.58 -13.81
C SER A 52 55.21 32.09 -13.68
N SER A 53 56.13 31.25 -13.19
CA SER A 53 57.55 31.42 -13.43
C SER A 53 58.14 30.15 -14.03
N SER A 54 58.61 30.30 -15.26
CA SER A 54 59.38 29.35 -16.04
C SER A 54 60.86 29.42 -15.67
N SER A 55 61.49 28.28 -15.37
CA SER A 55 62.71 27.76 -16.04
C SER A 55 63.42 26.65 -15.25
N PRO A 56 64.23 25.80 -15.91
CA PRO A 56 64.39 24.40 -15.53
C PRO A 56 65.74 24.11 -14.84
N SER A 57 65.76 23.13 -13.93
CA SER A 57 66.95 22.30 -13.72
C SER A 57 66.60 20.98 -13.05
N ASN A 58 67.12 19.90 -13.63
CA ASN A 58 67.14 18.55 -13.09
C ASN A 58 67.88 18.53 -11.75
N HIS A 59 67.33 17.87 -10.72
CA HIS A 59 68.06 16.97 -9.81
C HIS A 59 67.10 16.31 -8.79
N LYS A 60 67.09 14.96 -8.78
CA LYS A 60 66.61 13.97 -7.77
C LYS A 60 65.20 14.17 -7.14
N PRO A 61 64.38 13.11 -6.97
CA PRO A 61 63.08 13.26 -6.33
C PRO A 61 63.30 13.65 -4.86
N SER A 62 63.05 14.93 -4.54
CA SER A 62 63.18 15.46 -3.20
C SER A 62 62.12 14.83 -2.30
N LEU A 63 62.53 14.44 -1.09
CA LEU A 63 61.64 13.97 -0.01
C LEU A 63 60.41 14.86 0.19
N LEU A 64 60.50 16.15 -0.18
CA LEU A 64 59.44 17.13 -0.14
C LEU A 64 58.26 16.82 -1.09
N LYS A 65 58.51 16.22 -2.26
CA LYS A 65 57.42 15.83 -3.17
C LYS A 65 56.66 14.64 -2.61
N THR A 66 57.36 13.68 -2.01
CA THR A 66 56.77 12.52 -1.36
C THR A 66 55.95 12.90 -0.13
N THR A 67 56.42 13.86 0.68
CA THR A 67 55.67 14.37 1.84
C THR A 67 54.47 15.22 1.46
N PHE A 68 54.53 16.01 0.39
CA PHE A 68 53.37 16.75 -0.11
C PHE A 68 52.30 15.82 -0.67
N ILE A 69 52.70 14.76 -1.39
CA ILE A 69 51.76 13.74 -1.89
C ILE A 69 51.15 12.95 -0.72
N SER A 70 51.94 12.58 0.30
CA SER A 70 51.40 11.88 1.47
C SER A 70 50.48 12.78 2.32
N LEU A 71 50.80 14.07 2.45
CA LEU A 71 50.00 15.03 3.20
C LEU A 71 48.69 15.36 2.50
N THR A 72 48.71 15.51 1.17
CA THR A 72 47.50 15.72 0.37
C THR A 72 46.62 14.47 0.31
N ALA A 73 47.23 13.27 0.21
CA ALA A 73 46.51 12.00 0.33
C ALA A 73 45.90 11.81 1.73
N ALA A 74 46.64 12.14 2.80
CA ALA A 74 46.15 12.07 4.17
C ALA A 74 45.03 13.09 4.44
N ALA A 75 45.14 14.31 3.91
CA ALA A 75 44.08 15.31 3.99
C ALA A 75 42.83 14.86 3.22
N ALA A 76 42.99 14.30 2.01
CA ALA A 76 41.87 13.76 1.24
C ALA A 76 41.17 12.59 1.95
N LEU A 77 41.94 11.67 2.56
CA LEU A 77 41.40 10.57 3.35
C LEU A 77 40.71 11.07 4.63
N PHE A 78 41.27 12.06 5.30
CA PHE A 78 40.66 12.68 6.49
C PHE A 78 39.38 13.45 6.13
N SER A 79 39.36 14.18 5.02
CA SER A 79 38.17 14.87 4.49
C SER A 79 37.09 13.89 4.02
N ALA A 80 37.47 12.77 3.40
CA ALA A 80 36.53 11.71 3.06
C ALA A 80 35.97 11.05 4.32
N SER A 81 36.82 10.70 5.28
CA SER A 81 36.41 10.11 6.56
C SER A 81 35.50 11.04 7.36
N SER A 82 35.80 12.34 7.42
CA SER A 82 34.98 13.32 8.14
C SER A 82 33.65 13.58 7.42
N TYR A 83 33.65 13.59 6.09
CA TYR A 83 32.43 13.64 5.28
C TYR A 83 31.54 12.40 5.51
N PHE A 84 32.12 11.20 5.55
CA PHE A 84 31.38 9.98 5.86
C PHE A 84 30.82 9.98 7.28
N VAL A 85 31.58 10.45 8.28
CA VAL A 85 31.11 10.60 9.66
C VAL A 85 29.98 11.62 9.75
N TYR A 86 30.09 12.75 9.04
CA TYR A 86 29.05 13.78 9.00
C TYR A 86 27.78 13.32 8.30
N LYS A 87 27.92 12.67 7.14
CA LYS A 87 26.79 12.05 6.40
C LYS A 87 26.08 11.02 7.28
N ARG A 88 26.82 10.15 7.97
CA ARG A 88 26.27 9.11 8.85
C ARG A 88 25.63 9.69 10.11
N ALA A 89 26.11 10.82 10.63
CA ALA A 89 25.51 11.53 11.75
C ALA A 89 24.23 12.30 11.37
N ALA A 90 24.06 12.65 10.09
CA ALA A 90 22.87 13.32 9.56
C ALA A 90 21.79 12.35 9.06
N MET A 91 22.08 11.04 8.98
CA MET A 91 21.15 10.04 8.49
C MET A 91 20.16 9.60 9.57
N THR A 92 18.90 9.43 9.17
CA THR A 92 17.90 8.81 10.05
C THR A 92 18.28 7.34 10.29
N PRO A 93 17.82 6.72 11.40
CA PRO A 93 18.05 5.29 11.65
C PRO A 93 17.63 4.40 10.47
N VAL A 94 16.56 4.79 9.77
CA VAL A 94 16.05 4.12 8.57
C VAL A 94 17.05 4.22 7.41
N ALA A 95 17.62 5.41 7.17
CA ALA A 95 18.62 5.60 6.12
C ALA A 95 19.92 4.84 6.38
N VAL A 96 20.35 4.72 7.65
CA VAL A 96 21.51 3.89 8.04
C VAL A 96 21.24 2.40 7.81
N VAL A 97 20.03 1.93 8.11
CA VAL A 97 19.61 0.55 7.83
C VAL A 97 19.55 0.29 6.33
N GLU A 98 19.08 1.23 5.53
CA GLU A 98 19.06 1.08 4.06
C GLU A 98 20.46 1.04 3.45
N GLU A 99 21.33 1.99 3.80
CA GLU A 99 22.69 2.03 3.28
C GLU A 99 23.46 0.76 3.67
N THR A 100 23.25 0.24 4.88
CA THR A 100 23.84 -1.04 5.27
C THR A 100 23.26 -2.21 4.48
N LEU A 101 21.95 -2.29 4.24
CA LEU A 101 21.34 -3.35 3.43
C LEU A 101 21.72 -3.28 1.95
N GLU A 102 21.86 -2.07 1.39
CA GLU A 102 22.31 -1.85 0.01
C GLU A 102 23.77 -2.27 -0.20
N ILE A 103 24.63 -2.05 0.80
CA ILE A 103 26.04 -2.42 0.77
C ILE A 103 26.25 -3.91 1.08
N LEU A 104 25.49 -4.46 2.03
CA LEU A 104 25.85 -5.72 2.67
C LEU A 104 25.40 -6.99 1.95
N SER A 105 24.35 -7.00 1.11
CA SER A 105 23.88 -8.32 0.68
C SER A 105 23.03 -8.41 -0.60
N ASN A 106 23.27 -9.52 -1.32
CA ASN A 106 22.26 -10.20 -2.13
C ASN A 106 21.47 -11.23 -1.28
N ASP A 107 21.40 -11.01 0.03
CA ASP A 107 20.63 -11.87 0.93
C ASP A 107 19.14 -11.55 0.74
N VAL A 108 18.36 -12.59 0.49
CA VAL A 108 16.93 -12.48 0.17
C VAL A 108 16.16 -11.83 1.32
N LYS A 109 16.51 -12.12 2.58
CA LYS A 109 15.84 -11.55 3.75
C LYS A 109 16.12 -10.05 3.88
N ALA A 110 17.39 -9.67 3.75
CA ALA A 110 17.82 -8.27 3.75
C ALA A 110 17.14 -7.46 2.63
N LEU A 111 17.10 -8.00 1.40
CA LEU A 111 16.43 -7.36 0.28
C LEU A 111 14.91 -7.27 0.48
N SER A 112 14.28 -8.31 1.04
CA SER A 112 12.84 -8.25 1.37
C SER A 112 12.52 -7.18 2.42
N LEU A 113 13.39 -7.01 3.42
CA LEU A 113 13.23 -5.95 4.43
C LEU A 113 13.47 -4.57 3.81
N LEU A 114 14.45 -4.47 2.91
CA LEU A 114 14.71 -3.23 2.16
C LEU A 114 13.49 -2.84 1.31
N THR A 115 12.84 -3.79 0.62
CA THR A 115 11.59 -3.53 -0.11
C THR A 115 10.51 -2.96 0.81
N GLU A 116 10.30 -3.56 1.99
CA GLU A 116 9.34 -3.07 2.98
C GLU A 116 9.63 -1.63 3.41
N ILE A 117 10.88 -1.34 3.74
CA ILE A 117 11.33 -0.02 4.19
C ILE A 117 11.11 1.02 3.08
N LYS A 118 11.52 0.71 1.85
CA LYS A 118 11.33 1.61 0.71
C LYS A 118 9.85 1.86 0.42
N PHE A 119 9.02 0.82 0.46
CA PHE A 119 7.56 0.93 0.30
C PHE A 119 6.94 1.83 1.38
N LYS A 120 7.22 1.57 2.66
CA LYS A 120 6.70 2.39 3.77
C LYS A 120 7.21 3.83 3.78
N SER A 121 8.31 4.09 3.06
CA SER A 121 8.86 5.43 2.85
C SER A 121 8.32 6.12 1.59
N ASP A 122 7.24 5.61 0.99
CA ASP A 122 6.63 6.11 -0.25
C ASP A 122 7.56 6.06 -1.49
N ARG A 123 8.69 5.34 -1.40
CA ARG A 123 9.67 5.17 -2.49
C ARG A 123 9.36 3.90 -3.27
N HIS A 124 8.22 3.92 -3.93
CA HIS A 124 7.64 2.79 -4.65
C HIS A 124 8.53 2.29 -5.82
N GLU A 125 9.14 3.19 -6.58
CA GLU A 125 10.08 2.85 -7.66
C GLU A 125 11.31 2.10 -7.11
N GLN A 126 11.91 2.61 -6.02
CA GLN A 126 13.06 1.96 -5.40
C GLN A 126 12.67 0.59 -4.82
N ALA A 127 11.46 0.46 -4.25
CA ALA A 127 10.96 -0.84 -3.81
C ALA A 127 10.84 -1.85 -4.96
N ILE A 128 10.39 -1.39 -6.14
CA ILE A 128 10.31 -2.19 -7.37
C ILE A 128 11.70 -2.59 -7.87
N GLU A 129 12.68 -1.68 -7.85
CA GLU A 129 14.08 -2.00 -8.23
C GLU A 129 14.68 -3.09 -7.33
N VAL A 130 14.41 -3.03 -6.03
CA VAL A 130 14.83 -4.07 -5.08
C VAL A 130 14.12 -5.40 -5.39
N LEU A 131 12.82 -5.36 -5.74
CA LEU A 131 12.10 -6.56 -6.17
C LEU A 131 12.64 -7.13 -7.48
N ASP A 132 13.10 -6.31 -8.42
CA ASP A 132 13.73 -6.78 -9.65
C ASP A 132 15.06 -7.48 -9.38
N ARG A 133 15.80 -7.07 -8.34
CA ARG A 133 16.97 -7.81 -7.85
C ARG A 133 16.56 -9.16 -7.25
N LEU A 134 15.51 -9.19 -6.42
CA LEU A 134 14.98 -10.43 -5.83
C LEU A 134 14.52 -11.43 -6.91
N ILE A 135 13.83 -10.96 -7.95
CA ILE A 135 13.39 -11.79 -9.08
C ILE A 135 14.59 -12.38 -9.85
N LYS A 136 15.71 -11.66 -9.95
CA LYS A 136 16.94 -12.18 -10.57
C LYS A 136 17.63 -13.24 -9.71
N ILE A 137 17.58 -13.10 -8.39
CA ILE A 137 18.20 -14.03 -7.43
C ILE A 137 17.35 -15.30 -7.31
N GLU A 138 16.03 -15.16 -7.23
CA GLU A 138 15.08 -16.27 -7.11
C GLU A 138 14.06 -16.25 -8.27
N PRO A 139 14.46 -16.66 -9.49
CA PRO A 139 13.62 -16.57 -10.69
C PRO A 139 12.37 -17.45 -10.65
N ASP A 140 12.40 -18.52 -9.84
CA ASP A 140 11.30 -19.46 -9.65
C ASP A 140 10.35 -19.04 -8.51
N GLU A 141 10.74 -18.05 -7.70
CA GLU A 141 9.92 -17.57 -6.59
C GLU A 141 8.78 -16.69 -7.12
N ARG A 142 7.55 -17.18 -6.94
CA ARG A 142 6.33 -16.54 -7.43
C ARG A 142 5.89 -15.35 -6.58
N LYS A 143 6.42 -15.22 -5.36
CA LYS A 143 6.09 -14.13 -4.43
C LYS A 143 6.57 -12.78 -4.94
N TRP A 144 7.79 -12.67 -5.47
CA TRP A 144 8.38 -11.38 -5.84
C TRP A 144 7.69 -10.70 -7.03
N PRO A 145 7.40 -11.40 -8.14
CA PRO A 145 6.65 -10.80 -9.25
C PRO A 145 5.25 -10.34 -8.82
N ALA A 146 4.58 -11.12 -7.97
CA ALA A 146 3.27 -10.76 -7.44
C ALA A 146 3.33 -9.51 -6.56
N MET A 147 4.31 -9.44 -5.67
CA MET A 147 4.52 -8.25 -4.83
C MET A 147 4.79 -7.01 -5.67
N LYS A 148 5.62 -7.13 -6.72
CA LYS A 148 5.89 -6.05 -7.67
C LYS A 148 4.62 -5.57 -8.36
N ALA A 149 3.81 -6.48 -8.89
CA ALA A 149 2.53 -6.15 -9.53
C ALA A 149 1.55 -5.45 -8.58
N ARG A 150 1.49 -5.88 -7.30
CA ARG A 150 0.66 -5.24 -6.27
C ARG A 150 1.14 -3.83 -5.92
N ILE A 151 2.45 -3.61 -5.82
CA ILE A 151 3.01 -2.27 -5.59
C ILE A 151 2.71 -1.34 -6.78
N LEU A 152 2.82 -1.84 -8.02
CA LEU A 152 2.43 -1.09 -9.23
C LEU A 152 0.96 -0.68 -9.18
N SER A 153 0.06 -1.60 -8.83
CA SER A 153 -1.38 -1.36 -8.67
C SER A 153 -1.67 -0.34 -7.55
N TYR A 154 -1.02 -0.49 -6.39
CA TYR A 154 -1.16 0.44 -5.26
C TYR A 154 -0.71 1.86 -5.64
N HIS A 155 0.39 1.97 -6.37
CA HIS A 155 0.96 3.24 -6.83
C HIS A 155 0.28 3.79 -8.11
N GLY A 156 -0.89 3.26 -8.50
CA GLY A 156 -1.69 3.77 -9.61
C GLY A 156 -1.12 3.52 -11.01
N LYS A 157 -0.06 2.71 -11.14
CA LYS A 157 0.51 2.31 -12.44
C LYS A 157 -0.29 1.14 -13.02
N SER A 158 -1.54 1.42 -13.39
CA SER A 158 -2.55 0.41 -13.75
C SER A 158 -2.13 -0.46 -14.93
N GLU A 159 -1.64 0.14 -16.02
CA GLU A 159 -1.23 -0.61 -17.22
C GLU A 159 -0.09 -1.57 -16.92
N LEU A 160 0.95 -1.10 -16.21
CA LEU A 160 2.08 -1.94 -15.80
C LEU A 160 1.67 -3.04 -14.82
N ALA A 161 0.72 -2.75 -13.94
CA ALA A 161 0.17 -3.76 -13.03
C ALA A 161 -0.58 -4.85 -13.80
N ILE A 162 -1.43 -4.48 -14.77
CA ILE A 162 -2.13 -5.40 -15.65
C ILE A 162 -1.14 -6.29 -16.40
N GLU A 163 -0.14 -5.71 -17.06
CA GLU A 163 0.90 -6.47 -17.77
C GLU A 163 1.62 -7.46 -16.84
N ALA A 164 1.98 -7.03 -15.63
CA ALA A 164 2.64 -7.88 -14.66
C ALA A 164 1.74 -9.04 -14.19
N PHE A 165 0.44 -8.80 -13.96
CA PHE A 165 -0.50 -9.85 -13.59
C PHE A 165 -0.79 -10.82 -14.74
N GLU A 166 -0.84 -10.35 -15.99
CA GLU A 166 -0.96 -11.22 -17.16
C GLU A 166 0.26 -12.13 -17.30
N GLY A 167 1.48 -11.60 -17.16
CA GLY A 167 2.71 -12.40 -17.19
C GLY A 167 2.79 -13.43 -16.05
N ILE A 168 2.18 -13.15 -14.90
CA ILE A 168 2.03 -14.13 -13.82
C ILE A 168 1.07 -15.26 -14.23
N LEU A 169 -0.04 -14.93 -14.89
CA LEU A 169 -1.03 -15.92 -15.35
C LEU A 169 -0.53 -16.80 -16.50
N GLU A 170 0.44 -16.34 -17.29
CA GLU A 170 1.12 -17.18 -18.30
C GLU A 170 1.84 -18.36 -17.64
N LYS A 171 2.46 -18.14 -16.48
CA LYS A 171 3.19 -19.16 -15.72
C LYS A 171 2.29 -19.95 -14.77
N ASP A 172 1.31 -19.29 -14.16
CA ASP A 172 0.39 -19.88 -13.18
C ASP A 172 -1.07 -19.55 -13.52
N PRO A 173 -1.70 -20.31 -14.44
CA PRO A 173 -3.01 -19.95 -15.00
C PRO A 173 -4.20 -20.05 -14.03
N ILE A 174 -4.00 -20.60 -12.82
CA ILE A 174 -5.06 -20.82 -11.81
C ILE A 174 -4.91 -19.85 -10.63
N ARG A 175 -4.01 -18.89 -10.75
CA ARG A 175 -3.66 -17.97 -9.68
C ARG A 175 -4.76 -16.91 -9.44
N VAL A 176 -5.53 -17.13 -8.37
CA VAL A 176 -6.71 -16.32 -8.01
C VAL A 176 -6.37 -14.85 -7.75
N ASP A 177 -5.28 -14.56 -7.04
CA ASP A 177 -4.93 -13.18 -6.68
C ASP A 177 -4.66 -12.33 -7.92
N ALA A 178 -3.97 -12.87 -8.93
CA ALA A 178 -3.76 -12.17 -10.20
C ALA A 178 -5.08 -11.81 -10.90
N TYR A 179 -6.05 -12.73 -10.95
CA TYR A 179 -7.39 -12.44 -11.48
C TYR A 179 -8.13 -11.38 -10.66
N HIS A 180 -7.99 -11.38 -9.34
CA HIS A 180 -8.60 -10.36 -8.49
C HIS A 180 -8.08 -8.97 -8.83
N TYR A 181 -6.75 -8.80 -8.91
CA TYR A 181 -6.18 -7.52 -9.29
C TYR A 181 -6.57 -7.11 -10.72
N LEU A 182 -6.66 -8.05 -11.66
CA LEU A 182 -7.18 -7.73 -13.00
C LEU A 182 -8.63 -7.21 -12.96
N VAL A 183 -9.50 -7.74 -12.11
CA VAL A 183 -10.86 -7.20 -11.91
C VAL A 183 -10.77 -5.78 -11.33
N MET A 184 -9.93 -5.59 -10.31
CA MET A 184 -9.77 -4.29 -9.64
C MET A 184 -9.19 -3.21 -10.55
N GLU A 185 -8.27 -3.56 -11.45
CA GLU A 185 -7.68 -2.62 -12.43
C GLU A 185 -8.63 -2.32 -13.60
N ASN A 186 -9.54 -3.25 -13.94
CA ASN A 186 -10.49 -3.09 -15.04
C ASN A 186 -11.92 -2.74 -14.60
N TYR A 187 -12.11 -2.35 -13.33
CA TYR A 187 -13.42 -2.12 -12.72
C TYR A 187 -14.29 -1.09 -13.46
N ASN A 188 -13.67 -0.14 -14.15
CA ASN A 188 -14.34 0.93 -14.89
C ASN A 188 -14.73 0.53 -16.33
N SER A 189 -14.41 -0.69 -16.77
CA SER A 189 -14.58 -1.12 -18.16
C SER A 189 -15.40 -2.39 -18.27
N LYS A 190 -16.72 -2.25 -18.48
CA LYS A 190 -17.64 -3.38 -18.66
C LYS A 190 -17.18 -4.38 -19.74
N PRO A 191 -16.73 -3.97 -20.95
CA PRO A 191 -16.29 -4.93 -21.96
C PRO A 191 -15.10 -5.78 -21.50
N LYS A 192 -14.14 -5.18 -20.76
CA LYS A 192 -12.99 -5.90 -20.22
C LYS A 192 -13.38 -6.85 -19.09
N LEU A 193 -14.30 -6.45 -18.21
CA LEU A 193 -14.83 -7.32 -17.15
C LEU A 193 -15.59 -8.51 -17.72
N THR A 194 -16.40 -8.32 -18.76
CA THR A 194 -17.09 -9.41 -19.45
C THR A 194 -16.10 -10.42 -20.06
N GLU A 195 -15.01 -9.94 -20.66
CA GLU A 195 -13.96 -10.82 -21.18
C GLU A 195 -13.22 -11.56 -20.05
N LEU A 196 -12.94 -10.86 -18.95
CA LEU A 196 -12.29 -11.45 -17.77
C LEU A 196 -13.18 -12.51 -17.11
N GLU A 197 -14.48 -12.29 -17.02
CA GLU A 197 -15.46 -13.28 -16.55
C GLU A 197 -15.46 -14.54 -17.43
N LYS A 198 -15.38 -14.40 -18.76
CA LYS A 198 -15.25 -15.57 -19.66
C LYS A 198 -13.96 -16.35 -19.39
N ARG A 199 -12.84 -15.64 -19.19
CA ARG A 199 -11.56 -16.25 -18.84
C ARG A 199 -11.64 -16.99 -17.50
N ILE A 200 -12.21 -16.38 -16.47
CA ILE A 200 -12.43 -16.99 -15.15
C ILE A 200 -13.30 -18.25 -15.29
N ASN A 201 -14.39 -18.21 -16.07
CA ASN A 201 -15.24 -19.37 -16.31
C ASN A 201 -14.49 -20.53 -16.99
N LYS A 202 -13.56 -20.25 -17.91
CA LYS A 202 -12.68 -21.27 -18.50
C LYS A 202 -11.75 -21.88 -17.44
N VAL A 203 -11.20 -21.07 -16.55
CA VAL A 203 -10.37 -21.53 -15.42
C VAL A 203 -11.19 -22.40 -14.46
N ILE A 204 -12.41 -22.00 -14.10
CA ILE A 204 -13.32 -22.82 -13.26
C ILE A 204 -13.55 -24.20 -13.89
N ARG A 205 -13.79 -24.29 -15.21
CA ARG A 205 -13.95 -25.58 -15.91
C ARG A 205 -12.69 -26.44 -15.79
N ARG A 206 -11.50 -25.85 -15.84
CA ARG A 206 -10.22 -26.54 -15.62
C ARG A 206 -10.10 -27.00 -14.18
N CYS A 207 -10.35 -26.13 -13.21
CA CYS A 207 -10.32 -26.46 -11.79
C CYS A 207 -11.30 -27.60 -11.44
N LYS A 208 -12.46 -27.67 -12.09
CA LYS A 208 -13.41 -28.79 -11.93
C LYS A 208 -12.81 -30.13 -12.35
N LYS A 209 -12.09 -30.16 -13.49
CA LYS A 209 -11.38 -31.37 -13.95
C LYS A 209 -10.24 -31.75 -13.00
N GLU A 210 -9.54 -30.75 -12.48
CA GLU A 210 -8.42 -30.93 -11.54
C GLU A 210 -8.88 -31.09 -10.07
N LYS A 211 -10.20 -31.13 -9.80
CA LYS A 211 -10.80 -31.22 -8.45
C LYS A 211 -10.31 -30.15 -7.46
N LYS A 212 -9.99 -28.96 -7.97
CA LYS A 212 -9.53 -27.78 -7.22
C LYS A 212 -10.72 -26.99 -6.63
N THR A 213 -11.36 -27.57 -5.62
CA THR A 213 -12.61 -27.03 -5.03
C THR A 213 -12.43 -25.66 -4.38
N LYS A 214 -11.29 -25.43 -3.70
CA LYS A 214 -10.98 -24.14 -3.05
C LYS A 214 -10.86 -23.02 -4.08
N GLU A 215 -10.14 -23.25 -5.17
CA GLU A 215 -9.96 -22.27 -6.24
C GLU A 215 -11.27 -22.00 -6.98
N ILE A 216 -12.10 -23.03 -7.22
CA ILE A 216 -13.45 -22.84 -7.78
C ILE A 216 -14.26 -21.89 -6.90
N ARG A 217 -14.22 -22.09 -5.57
CA ARG A 217 -14.90 -21.22 -4.61
C ARG A 217 -14.41 -19.78 -4.73
N SER A 218 -13.09 -19.57 -4.72
CA SER A 218 -12.52 -18.22 -4.84
C SER A 218 -12.84 -17.55 -6.18
N PHE A 219 -12.85 -18.30 -7.30
CA PHE A 219 -13.25 -17.75 -8.59
C PHE A 219 -14.74 -17.43 -8.67
N ARG A 220 -15.62 -18.23 -8.07
CA ARG A 220 -17.06 -17.88 -7.96
C ARG A 220 -17.25 -16.60 -7.16
N MET A 221 -16.49 -16.43 -6.09
CA MET A 221 -16.49 -15.20 -5.31
C MET A 221 -16.01 -13.98 -6.12
N LEU A 222 -15.04 -14.18 -7.02
CA LEU A 222 -14.60 -13.13 -7.94
C LEU A 222 -15.67 -12.80 -9.01
N ILE A 223 -16.41 -13.79 -9.51
CA ILE A 223 -17.57 -13.53 -10.38
C ILE A 223 -18.63 -12.71 -9.64
N ALA A 224 -18.92 -13.01 -8.38
CA ALA A 224 -19.87 -12.22 -7.59
C ALA A 224 -19.44 -10.75 -7.50
N GLN A 225 -18.14 -10.47 -7.30
CA GLN A 225 -17.62 -9.10 -7.34
C GLN A 225 -17.81 -8.42 -8.70
N ILE A 226 -17.52 -9.11 -9.80
CA ILE A 226 -17.77 -8.60 -11.15
C ILE A 226 -19.25 -8.23 -11.32
N LYS A 227 -20.18 -9.08 -10.86
CA LYS A 227 -21.62 -8.78 -10.92
C LYS A 227 -21.99 -7.52 -10.16
N VAL A 228 -21.41 -7.28 -8.98
CA VAL A 228 -21.64 -6.02 -8.25
C VAL A 228 -21.11 -4.81 -9.05
N ILE A 229 -19.90 -4.91 -9.62
CA ILE A 229 -19.31 -3.85 -10.45
C ILE A 229 -20.18 -3.55 -11.69
N GLU A 230 -20.79 -4.57 -12.28
CA GLU A 230 -21.67 -4.43 -13.43
C GLU A 230 -23.04 -3.81 -13.09
N GLY A 231 -23.39 -3.75 -11.80
CA GLY A 231 -24.69 -3.29 -11.26
C GLY A 231 -25.69 -4.42 -10.98
N ASN A 232 -25.28 -5.68 -11.15
CA ASN A 232 -26.11 -6.88 -11.00
C ASN A 232 -26.01 -7.47 -9.58
N SER A 233 -26.30 -6.66 -8.55
CA SER A 233 -26.13 -7.04 -7.15
C SER A 233 -26.98 -8.26 -6.74
N ASP A 234 -28.18 -8.44 -7.29
CA ASP A 234 -29.03 -9.60 -6.98
C ASP A 234 -28.40 -10.93 -7.47
N GLU A 235 -27.69 -10.91 -8.60
CA GLU A 235 -26.94 -12.09 -9.06
C GLU A 235 -25.73 -12.36 -8.16
N ALA A 236 -25.02 -11.33 -7.74
CA ALA A 236 -23.92 -11.46 -6.78
C ALA A 236 -24.39 -12.11 -5.47
N ILE A 237 -25.52 -11.66 -4.92
CA ILE A 237 -26.11 -12.23 -3.70
C ILE A 237 -26.47 -13.71 -3.89
N ARG A 238 -27.10 -14.09 -5.01
CA ARG A 238 -27.42 -15.51 -5.30
C ARG A 238 -26.16 -16.38 -5.34
N ILE A 239 -25.08 -15.91 -5.97
CA ILE A 239 -23.80 -16.63 -5.98
C ILE A 239 -23.29 -16.81 -4.55
N CYS A 240 -23.34 -15.77 -3.72
CA CYS A 240 -22.93 -15.84 -2.32
C CYS A 240 -23.79 -16.81 -1.49
N GLU A 241 -25.11 -16.84 -1.69
CA GLU A 241 -26.01 -17.78 -1.02
C GLU A 241 -25.66 -19.24 -1.34
N GLU A 242 -25.28 -19.54 -2.59
CA GLU A 242 -24.78 -20.85 -2.95
C GLU A 242 -23.43 -21.16 -2.29
N LEU A 243 -22.51 -20.19 -2.22
CA LEU A 243 -21.22 -20.36 -1.55
C LEU A 243 -21.38 -20.60 -0.05
N VAL A 244 -22.33 -19.95 0.62
CA VAL A 244 -22.64 -20.18 2.03
C VAL A 244 -23.15 -21.60 2.28
N LYS A 245 -23.89 -22.19 1.35
CA LYS A 245 -24.33 -23.60 1.46
C LYS A 245 -23.17 -24.58 1.39
N ASP A 246 -22.14 -24.26 0.60
CA ASP A 246 -20.93 -25.09 0.45
C ASP A 246 -20.03 -25.01 1.70
N ASP A 247 -19.95 -23.83 2.32
CA ASP A 247 -19.18 -23.59 3.55
C ASP A 247 -19.82 -22.43 4.33
N SER A 248 -20.51 -22.77 5.41
CA SER A 248 -21.21 -21.83 6.28
C SER A 248 -20.30 -21.15 7.30
N GLU A 249 -19.04 -21.56 7.42
CA GLU A 249 -18.07 -20.98 8.35
C GLU A 249 -17.21 -19.88 7.70
N ASP A 250 -17.35 -19.69 6.39
CA ASP A 250 -16.63 -18.66 5.64
C ASP A 250 -17.24 -17.27 5.87
N PHE A 251 -16.79 -16.63 6.95
CA PHE A 251 -17.24 -15.28 7.31
C PHE A 251 -16.96 -14.23 6.23
N THR A 252 -16.05 -14.49 5.28
CA THR A 252 -15.73 -13.53 4.21
C THR A 252 -16.90 -13.35 3.23
N ILE A 253 -17.72 -14.39 3.07
CA ILE A 253 -18.92 -14.33 2.22
C ILE A 253 -20.00 -13.48 2.88
N TYR A 254 -20.26 -13.68 4.18
CA TYR A 254 -21.21 -12.85 4.92
C TYR A 254 -20.75 -11.38 4.95
N LEU A 255 -19.45 -11.12 5.13
CA LEU A 255 -18.90 -9.77 5.08
C LEU A 255 -19.19 -9.11 3.73
N PHE A 256 -18.95 -9.83 2.64
CA PHE A 256 -19.23 -9.34 1.30
C PHE A 256 -20.73 -9.12 1.05
N GLN A 257 -21.60 -10.06 1.44
CA GLN A 257 -23.05 -9.89 1.33
C GLN A 257 -23.53 -8.64 2.10
N GLY A 258 -23.00 -8.42 3.32
CA GLY A 258 -23.29 -7.21 4.09
C GLY A 258 -22.90 -5.92 3.37
N ILE A 259 -21.72 -5.89 2.74
CA ILE A 259 -21.27 -4.75 1.91
C ILE A 259 -22.21 -4.56 0.71
N VAL A 260 -22.58 -5.63 0.01
CA VAL A 260 -23.47 -5.57 -1.16
C VAL A 260 -24.86 -5.07 -0.77
N TYR A 261 -25.44 -5.57 0.32
CA TYR A 261 -26.72 -5.06 0.83
C TYR A 261 -26.65 -3.59 1.24
N ALA A 262 -25.55 -3.16 1.86
CA ALA A 262 -25.34 -1.76 2.19
C ALA A 262 -25.29 -0.88 0.93
N LEU A 263 -24.62 -1.32 -0.14
CA LEU A 263 -24.63 -0.62 -1.43
C LEU A 263 -26.01 -0.56 -2.08
N MET A 264 -26.89 -1.52 -1.78
CA MET A 264 -28.29 -1.54 -2.21
C MET A 264 -29.22 -0.72 -1.31
N ASN A 265 -28.71 -0.03 -0.28
CA ASN A 265 -29.49 0.64 0.78
C ASN A 265 -30.45 -0.30 1.53
N LYS A 266 -30.09 -1.59 1.63
CA LYS A 266 -30.83 -2.61 2.39
C LYS A 266 -30.20 -2.78 3.77
N GLU A 267 -30.44 -1.80 4.64
CA GLU A 267 -29.73 -1.68 5.93
C GLU A 267 -30.00 -2.85 6.88
N GLU A 268 -31.24 -3.35 6.93
CA GLU A 268 -31.61 -4.48 7.79
C GLU A 268 -30.92 -5.77 7.35
N GLU A 269 -30.89 -6.05 6.05
CA GLU A 269 -30.22 -7.23 5.50
C GLU A 269 -28.71 -7.13 5.68
N ALA A 270 -28.13 -5.94 5.48
CA ALA A 270 -26.71 -5.70 5.74
C ALA A 270 -26.35 -5.98 7.21
N ALA A 271 -27.15 -5.46 8.16
CA ALA A 271 -26.95 -5.70 9.59
C ALA A 271 -27.01 -7.20 9.94
N LYS A 272 -27.99 -7.95 9.39
CA LYS A 272 -28.09 -9.40 9.58
C LYS A 272 -26.82 -10.14 9.13
N GLN A 273 -26.24 -9.75 8.00
CA GLN A 273 -25.00 -10.39 7.53
C GLN A 273 -23.81 -10.03 8.42
N PHE A 274 -23.70 -8.79 8.89
CA PHE A 274 -22.62 -8.39 9.80
C PHE A 274 -22.73 -9.07 11.17
N GLU A 275 -23.95 -9.30 11.68
CA GLU A 275 -24.14 -10.14 12.87
C GLU A 275 -23.61 -11.56 12.65
N GLN A 276 -23.84 -12.13 11.47
CA GLN A 276 -23.35 -13.46 11.15
C GLN A 276 -21.82 -13.50 11.08
N VAL A 277 -21.18 -12.45 10.55
CA VAL A 277 -19.71 -12.30 10.62
C VAL A 277 -19.25 -12.36 12.08
N ALA A 278 -19.91 -11.62 12.99
CA ALA A 278 -19.53 -11.61 14.40
C ALA A 278 -19.68 -12.99 15.08
N ARG A 279 -20.68 -13.78 14.68
CA ARG A 279 -20.93 -15.14 15.20
C ARG A 279 -19.91 -16.16 14.71
N VAL A 280 -19.57 -16.12 13.41
CA VAL A 280 -18.80 -17.16 12.73
C VAL A 280 -17.30 -16.88 12.74
N MET A 281 -16.88 -15.62 12.79
CA MET A 281 -15.47 -15.25 12.80
C MET A 281 -14.76 -15.89 14.03
N PRO A 282 -13.55 -16.48 13.87
CA PRO A 282 -12.77 -17.01 15.00
C PRO A 282 -12.25 -15.91 15.94
N MET A 283 -12.27 -16.12 17.27
CA MET A 283 -11.90 -15.08 18.27
C MET A 283 -10.51 -14.49 18.04
N ASN A 284 -9.56 -15.30 17.57
CA ASN A 284 -8.17 -14.88 17.30
C ASN A 284 -7.92 -14.54 15.82
N HIS A 285 -8.97 -14.33 15.01
CA HIS A 285 -8.78 -14.02 13.59
C HIS A 285 -8.07 -12.66 13.46
N PRO A 286 -6.98 -12.55 12.66
CA PRO A 286 -6.22 -11.30 12.52
C PRO A 286 -7.11 -10.09 12.19
N SER A 287 -8.17 -10.29 11.39
CA SER A 287 -9.13 -9.24 11.03
C SER A 287 -9.92 -8.64 12.20
N ARG A 288 -9.94 -9.26 13.40
CA ARG A 288 -10.52 -8.67 14.61
C ARG A 288 -9.61 -7.60 15.23
N GLU A 289 -8.29 -7.83 15.18
CA GLU A 289 -7.30 -6.89 15.71
C GLU A 289 -6.91 -5.83 14.68
N THR A 290 -6.94 -6.13 13.39
CA THR A 290 -6.41 -5.23 12.34
C THR A 290 -7.32 -4.07 11.95
N ALA A 291 -8.52 -3.94 12.52
CA ALA A 291 -9.37 -2.76 12.33
C ALA A 291 -8.71 -1.45 12.83
N THR A 292 -7.69 -1.54 13.69
CA THR A 292 -7.00 -0.39 14.31
C THR A 292 -5.61 -0.11 13.75
N THR A 293 -5.06 -0.96 12.87
CA THR A 293 -3.73 -0.73 12.28
C THR A 293 -3.71 -1.15 10.81
N SER A 294 -4.11 -0.23 9.93
CA SER A 294 -3.89 -0.40 8.48
C SER A 294 -2.38 -0.43 8.22
N ASN A 295 -1.82 -1.63 8.06
CA ASN A 295 -0.45 -1.80 7.59
C ASN A 295 -0.53 -2.18 6.11
N GLU A 296 -0.49 -1.18 5.24
CA GLU A 296 -0.61 -1.32 3.77
C GLU A 296 0.38 -2.35 3.21
N TRP A 297 1.57 -2.44 3.81
CA TRP A 297 2.56 -3.46 3.48
C TRP A 297 2.05 -4.89 3.68
N ARG A 298 1.22 -5.16 4.69
CA ARG A 298 0.62 -6.49 4.88
C ARG A 298 -0.29 -6.87 3.71
N ILE A 299 -0.98 -5.90 3.12
CA ILE A 299 -1.84 -6.13 1.93
C ILE A 299 -0.95 -6.54 0.75
N ILE A 300 0.14 -5.80 0.55
CA ILE A 300 1.14 -6.06 -0.50
C ILE A 300 1.76 -7.46 -0.36
N VAL A 301 2.10 -7.89 0.86
CA VAL A 301 2.78 -9.16 1.09
C VAL A 301 1.82 -10.36 1.14
N ALA A 302 0.77 -10.29 1.95
CA ALA A 302 -0.01 -11.47 2.31
C ALA A 302 -1.14 -11.80 1.33
N TYR A 303 -1.58 -10.84 0.50
CA TYR A 303 -2.85 -10.92 -0.24
C TYR A 303 -4.00 -11.33 0.68
N ASP A 304 -4.71 -10.34 1.18
CA ASP A 304 -5.89 -10.58 2.01
C ASP A 304 -7.14 -10.30 1.19
N ASN A 305 -7.94 -11.35 0.96
CA ASN A 305 -9.20 -11.28 0.22
C ASN A 305 -10.12 -10.19 0.78
N ILE A 306 -10.16 -10.01 2.11
CA ILE A 306 -11.03 -9.02 2.76
C ILE A 306 -10.62 -7.61 2.36
N TYR A 307 -9.33 -7.30 2.45
CA TYR A 307 -8.82 -5.98 2.07
C TYR A 307 -8.95 -5.73 0.58
N CYS A 308 -8.75 -6.75 -0.26
CA CYS A 308 -8.94 -6.61 -1.70
C CYS A 308 -10.40 -6.32 -2.06
N TYR A 309 -11.37 -6.93 -1.35
CA TYR A 309 -12.79 -6.55 -1.48
C TYR A 309 -12.98 -5.09 -1.09
N LEU A 310 -12.53 -4.69 0.10
CA LEU A 310 -12.67 -3.32 0.59
C LEU A 310 -12.04 -2.28 -0.36
N LEU A 311 -10.86 -2.57 -0.90
CA LEU A 311 -10.16 -1.71 -1.86
C LEU A 311 -10.91 -1.60 -3.18
N THR A 312 -11.39 -2.72 -3.72
CA THR A 312 -12.23 -2.72 -4.93
C THR A 312 -13.48 -1.88 -4.71
N PHE A 313 -14.14 -2.02 -3.56
CA PHE A 313 -15.32 -1.22 -3.21
C PHE A 313 -15.02 0.27 -2.96
N ALA A 314 -13.88 0.58 -2.33
CA ALA A 314 -13.42 1.96 -2.17
C ALA A 314 -13.16 2.63 -3.54
N ARG A 315 -12.60 1.89 -4.51
CA ARG A 315 -12.43 2.38 -5.89
C ARG A 315 -13.76 2.58 -6.63
N LEU A 316 -14.78 1.79 -6.31
CA LEU A 316 -16.14 1.97 -6.85
C LEU A 316 -16.88 3.17 -6.24
N SER A 317 -16.55 3.56 -4.99
CA SER A 317 -17.34 4.53 -4.20
C SER A 317 -16.45 5.54 -3.47
N MET A 318 -16.43 6.81 -3.90
CA MET A 318 -15.94 7.93 -3.06
C MET A 318 -17.08 8.94 -2.83
N PRO A 319 -17.40 9.41 -1.59
CA PRO A 319 -16.62 9.36 -0.34
C PRO A 319 -17.37 8.81 0.91
N ASN A 320 -18.26 7.82 0.81
CA ASN A 320 -19.07 7.38 1.98
C ASN A 320 -18.74 5.99 2.58
N ILE A 321 -17.76 5.24 2.05
CA ILE A 321 -17.38 3.94 2.65
C ILE A 321 -16.62 4.11 3.97
N TYR A 322 -15.90 5.22 4.19
CA TYR A 322 -15.30 5.51 5.50
C TYR A 322 -16.34 5.49 6.62
N CYS A 323 -17.58 5.94 6.36
CA CYS A 323 -18.67 5.84 7.33
C CYS A 323 -19.10 4.38 7.58
N TYR A 324 -19.21 3.54 6.55
CA TYR A 324 -19.59 2.13 6.74
C TYR A 324 -18.48 1.30 7.39
N LEU A 325 -17.20 1.58 7.10
CA LEU A 325 -16.05 0.98 7.78
C LEU A 325 -15.95 1.44 9.25
N LEU A 326 -16.22 2.72 9.54
CA LEU A 326 -16.37 3.22 10.91
C LEU A 326 -17.59 2.62 11.61
N THR A 327 -18.66 2.32 10.88
CA THR A 327 -19.85 1.65 11.42
C THR A 327 -19.58 0.18 11.69
N PHE A 328 -18.82 -0.52 10.85
CA PHE A 328 -18.29 -1.86 11.12
C PHE A 328 -17.36 -1.85 12.34
N ALA A 329 -16.48 -0.85 12.48
CA ALA A 329 -15.65 -0.68 13.67
C ALA A 329 -16.45 -0.36 14.95
N ARG A 330 -17.55 0.41 14.84
CA ARG A 330 -18.45 0.74 15.96
C ARG A 330 -19.40 -0.41 16.34
N LEU A 331 -19.89 -1.18 15.37
CA LEU A 331 -20.80 -2.31 15.59
C LEU A 331 -20.07 -3.58 16.05
N SER A 332 -18.82 -3.77 15.62
CA SER A 332 -18.04 -4.96 15.99
C SER A 332 -17.45 -4.91 17.41
N MET A 333 -17.35 -3.72 18.04
CA MET A 333 -16.76 -3.55 19.38
C MET A 333 -17.37 -2.40 20.20
N PRO A 334 -18.56 -2.57 20.82
CA PRO A 334 -19.16 -1.56 21.70
C PRO A 334 -18.35 -1.29 22.98
N SER A 335 -17.50 -2.23 23.42
CA SER A 335 -16.83 -2.20 24.73
C SER A 335 -15.49 -1.45 24.78
N LEU A 336 -14.94 -1.02 23.63
CA LEU A 336 -13.61 -0.39 23.58
C LEU A 336 -13.65 1.15 23.56
N PHE A 337 -14.78 1.77 23.19
CA PHE A 337 -14.92 3.23 23.18
C PHE A 337 -15.48 3.83 24.48
N SER A 338 -15.88 3.02 25.47
CA SER A 338 -16.26 3.55 26.80
C SER A 338 -15.05 3.99 27.65
N LYS A 339 -13.81 3.75 27.19
CA LYS A 339 -12.57 4.07 27.93
C LYS A 339 -11.78 5.27 27.41
N PHE A 340 -12.19 5.89 26.30
CA PHE A 340 -11.52 7.07 25.72
C PHE A 340 -12.36 8.35 25.76
N GLY A 341 -13.40 8.39 26.59
CA GLY A 341 -14.13 9.60 26.94
C GLY A 341 -13.84 10.05 28.36
N LYS A 342 -12.62 10.53 28.63
CA LYS A 342 -12.26 11.41 29.77
C LYS A 342 -11.10 12.30 29.40
#